data_AF-A0A7S0TBT2-F1
#
_entry.id   AF-A0A7S0TBT2-F1
#
_cell.length_a   1.000
_cell.length_b   1.000
_cell.length_c   1.000
_cell.angle_alpha   90.00
_cell.angle_beta   90.00
_cell.angle_gamma   90.00
#
_symmetry.space_group_name_H-M   'P 1'
#
loop_
_entity.id
_entity.type
_entity.pdbx_description
1 polymer ?
#
loop_
_entity_poly.entity_id
_entity_poly.type
_entity_poly.pdbx_seq_one_letter_code
_entity_poly.pdbx_strand_id
1 'polypeptide(L)'
;QKQNLSNNIVKPSRLSLSNATMMLEEGDYLRIHHTPRRFPKVYEVDWTFPCSENDSDTNDYSQSNTTINGLPLVIQQQGPGYCIIDKPPIIPVHATVDNDVENVASQLFLALEAQKKPTVTTTNANSRKANTTEVDTPYLASVQRIDVNTSGLLVLATSPEFAAYFSQLLRHKTATILNHSNGNSNNATSPTIEKGYKCLVCIQPDEDTGESVIDAWKRLSSLQRPKPQTLGDMTNSNTNTTKIIRHFLQASDRAPKLFVDEIPEVDDDSKWYECLMEIT
;
A
#
# COMPACT_ATOMS: atom_id res chain seq x y z
N GLN A 1 50.38 -6.93 15.18
CA GLN A 1 49.55 -5.71 15.16
C GLN A 1 48.28 -6.03 14.36
N LYS A 2 47.13 -6.19 15.03
CA LYS A 2 45.83 -6.33 14.35
C LYS A 2 45.32 -4.92 14.07
N GLN A 3 45.36 -4.48 12.81
CA GLN A 3 44.76 -3.21 12.41
C GLN A 3 43.24 -3.33 12.53
N ASN A 4 42.66 -2.46 13.38
CA ASN A 4 41.24 -2.19 13.41
C ASN A 4 40.86 -1.48 12.10
N LEU A 5 40.48 -2.25 11.08
CA LEU A 5 39.74 -1.71 9.95
C LEU A 5 38.34 -1.41 10.46
N SER A 6 38.12 -0.17 10.88
CA SER A 6 36.78 0.38 11.01
C SER A 6 36.15 0.33 9.62
N ASN A 7 35.37 -0.72 9.36
CA ASN A 7 34.56 -0.84 8.16
C ASN A 7 33.54 0.30 8.20
N ASN A 8 33.90 1.46 7.65
CA ASN A 8 32.94 2.48 7.27
C ASN A 8 32.09 1.84 6.18
N ILE A 9 30.96 1.27 6.58
CA ILE A 9 29.98 0.72 5.65
C ILE A 9 29.40 1.91 4.89
N VAL A 10 29.98 2.19 3.73
CA VAL A 10 29.49 3.21 2.81
C VAL A 10 28.11 2.74 2.36
N LYS A 11 27.09 3.53 2.69
CA LYS A 11 25.72 3.25 2.23
C LYS A 11 25.68 3.51 0.72
N PRO A 12 25.18 2.57 -0.09
CA PRO A 12 24.94 2.83 -1.50
C PRO A 12 24.06 4.08 -1.64
N SER A 13 24.53 5.06 -2.41
CA SER A 13 23.77 6.25 -2.76
C SER A 13 23.36 6.15 -4.23
N ARG A 14 22.16 6.65 -4.54
CA ARG A 14 21.72 6.77 -5.93
C ARG A 14 22.30 8.06 -6.51
N LEU A 15 22.98 7.94 -7.64
CA LEU A 15 23.52 9.09 -8.36
C LEU A 15 22.42 9.73 -9.22
N SER A 16 22.47 11.06 -9.32
CA SER A 16 21.60 11.85 -10.18
C SER A 16 22.41 12.55 -11.28
N LEU A 17 21.76 13.31 -12.15
CA LEU A 17 22.45 14.05 -13.21
C LEU A 17 23.47 15.05 -12.66
N SER A 18 23.26 15.59 -11.44
CA SER A 18 24.24 16.47 -10.80
C SER A 18 25.55 15.76 -10.45
N ASN A 19 25.55 14.42 -10.42
CA ASN A 19 26.72 13.59 -10.18
C ASN A 19 27.39 13.11 -11.48
N ALA A 20 26.95 13.60 -12.66
CA ALA A 20 27.46 13.11 -13.95
C ALA A 20 28.97 13.32 -14.14
N THR A 21 29.56 14.28 -13.42
CA THR A 21 31.00 14.59 -13.46
C THR A 21 31.74 14.09 -12.21
N MET A 22 31.07 13.31 -11.35
CA MET A 22 31.69 12.74 -10.16
C MET A 22 32.82 11.79 -10.57
N MET A 23 34.02 12.03 -10.04
CA MET A 23 35.15 11.12 -10.19
C MET A 23 34.97 9.95 -9.21
N LEU A 24 35.17 8.73 -9.69
CA LEU A 24 35.16 7.52 -8.86
C LEU A 24 36.59 7.23 -8.38
N GLU A 25 36.74 6.83 -7.12
CA GLU A 25 38.02 6.43 -6.52
C GLU A 25 38.26 4.92 -6.65
N GLU A 26 39.52 4.49 -6.47
CA GLU A 26 39.86 3.07 -6.46
C GLU A 26 39.13 2.37 -5.30
N GLY A 27 38.33 1.34 -5.63
CA GLY A 27 37.49 0.63 -4.67
C GLY A 27 36.00 1.04 -4.71
N ASP A 28 35.66 2.12 -5.41
CA ASP A 28 34.26 2.45 -5.69
C ASP A 28 33.64 1.40 -6.62
N TYR A 29 32.36 1.12 -6.40
CA TYR A 29 31.57 0.25 -7.26
C TYR A 29 30.33 0.97 -7.76
N LEU A 30 30.19 1.02 -9.08
CA LEU A 30 29.02 1.57 -9.75
C LEU A 30 28.08 0.45 -10.20
N ARG A 31 26.83 0.48 -9.73
CA ARG A 31 25.77 -0.41 -10.22
C ARG A 31 25.03 0.27 -11.37
N ILE A 32 25.19 -0.26 -12.59
CA ILE A 32 24.48 0.24 -13.77
C ILE A 32 23.37 -0.74 -14.16
N HIS A 33 22.15 -0.24 -14.32
CA HIS A 33 21.02 -1.00 -14.83
C HIS A 33 20.83 -0.69 -16.33
N HIS A 34 21.29 -1.60 -17.18
CA HIS A 34 21.21 -1.47 -18.65
C HIS A 34 19.80 -1.61 -19.24
N THR A 35 18.86 -2.20 -18.50
CA THR A 35 17.46 -2.41 -18.90
C THR A 35 16.57 -2.18 -17.69
N PRO A 36 16.44 -0.91 -17.24
CA PRO A 36 15.57 -0.62 -16.10
C PRO A 36 14.14 -0.98 -16.45
N ARG A 37 13.44 -1.64 -15.53
CA ARG A 37 12.01 -1.91 -15.66
C ARG A 37 11.28 -0.60 -15.92
N ARG A 38 10.34 -0.62 -16.87
CA ARG A 38 9.55 0.54 -17.27
C ARG A 38 8.08 0.35 -16.94
N PHE A 39 7.43 1.41 -16.48
CA PHE A 39 6.01 1.46 -16.17
C PHE A 39 5.35 2.64 -16.90
N PRO A 40 5.28 2.63 -18.25
CA PRO A 40 4.83 3.76 -19.06
C PRO A 40 3.38 4.17 -18.78
N LYS A 41 2.56 3.24 -18.29
CA LYS A 41 1.17 3.48 -17.90
C LYS A 41 1.04 4.58 -16.84
N VAL A 42 2.11 4.88 -16.10
CA VAL A 42 2.14 5.99 -15.16
C VAL A 42 1.88 7.35 -15.83
N TYR A 43 2.23 7.51 -17.12
CA TYR A 43 2.06 8.76 -17.86
C TYR A 43 0.69 8.89 -18.53
N GLU A 44 -0.10 7.82 -18.53
CA GLU A 44 -1.49 7.81 -19.03
C GLU A 44 -2.47 8.32 -17.96
N VAL A 45 -2.01 8.43 -16.72
CA VAL A 45 -2.81 8.80 -15.56
C VAL A 45 -2.59 10.28 -15.27
N ASP A 46 -3.67 11.01 -15.06
CA ASP A 46 -3.62 12.40 -14.64
C ASP A 46 -3.45 12.46 -13.11
N TRP A 47 -2.24 12.75 -12.62
CA TRP A 47 -1.94 12.80 -11.19
C TRP A 47 -2.26 14.14 -10.52
N THR A 48 -2.89 15.07 -11.23
CA THR A 48 -3.21 16.39 -10.67
C THR A 48 -4.20 16.27 -9.52
N PHE A 49 -4.00 17.08 -8.47
CA PHE A 49 -5.00 17.23 -7.43
C PHE A 49 -6.08 18.19 -7.95
N PRO A 50 -7.38 17.91 -7.75
CA PRO A 50 -8.43 18.87 -8.03
C PRO A 50 -8.10 20.17 -7.29
N CYS A 51 -7.87 21.25 -8.04
CA CYS A 51 -7.85 22.56 -7.44
C CYS A 51 -9.25 22.79 -6.87
N SER A 52 -9.34 23.06 -5.56
CA SER A 52 -10.55 23.57 -4.95
C SER A 52 -10.76 25.01 -5.43
N GLU A 53 -11.16 25.18 -6.69
CA GLU A 53 -11.58 26.48 -7.20
C GLU A 53 -12.97 26.79 -6.63
N ASN A 54 -12.98 27.66 -5.62
CA ASN A 54 -14.12 28.42 -5.10
C ASN A 54 -15.20 27.62 -4.35
N ASP A 55 -14.96 27.45 -3.06
CA ASP A 55 -16.00 27.09 -2.10
C ASP A 55 -16.86 28.34 -1.81
N SER A 56 -17.92 28.50 -2.60
CA SER A 56 -19.06 29.32 -2.23
C SER A 56 -19.96 28.49 -1.30
N ASP A 57 -19.80 28.66 0.01
CA ASP A 57 -20.79 28.57 1.10
C ASP A 57 -21.93 27.53 0.99
N THR A 58 -21.70 26.37 0.39
CA THR A 58 -22.72 25.30 0.33
C THR A 58 -22.19 24.07 1.04
N ASN A 59 -22.57 23.97 2.33
CA ASN A 59 -22.39 22.84 3.24
C ASN A 59 -23.12 21.55 2.77
N ASP A 60 -23.11 21.24 1.48
CA ASP A 60 -23.69 20.00 0.99
C ASP A 60 -22.61 18.91 0.98
N TYR A 61 -22.62 18.09 2.03
CA TYR A 61 -21.75 16.92 2.23
C TYR A 61 -22.12 15.76 1.28
N SER A 62 -22.67 16.08 0.10
CA SER A 62 -23.09 15.12 -0.89
C SER A 62 -21.88 14.67 -1.72
N GLN A 63 -21.34 13.53 -1.29
CA GLN A 63 -20.34 12.72 -1.98
C GLN A 63 -20.65 12.56 -3.48
N SER A 64 -20.05 13.37 -4.33
CA SER A 64 -19.99 13.10 -5.76
C SER A 64 -18.89 12.07 -6.02
N ASN A 65 -19.19 10.80 -5.71
CA ASN A 65 -18.41 9.60 -6.08
C ASN A 65 -18.44 9.30 -7.59
N THR A 66 -18.56 10.33 -8.41
CA THR A 66 -18.25 10.23 -9.83
C THR A 66 -16.78 10.54 -9.97
N THR A 67 -16.00 9.54 -10.38
CA THR A 67 -14.72 9.72 -11.06
C THR A 67 -14.93 10.65 -12.27
N ILE A 68 -14.97 11.95 -12.00
CA ILE A 68 -14.95 12.99 -13.01
C ILE A 68 -13.54 12.89 -13.60
N ASN A 69 -13.44 12.23 -14.76
CA ASN A 69 -12.29 12.25 -15.66
C ASN A 69 -11.06 11.41 -15.28
N GLY A 70 -11.22 10.18 -14.79
CA GLY A 70 -10.08 9.23 -14.73
C GLY A 70 -8.93 9.68 -13.81
N LEU A 71 -9.19 10.64 -12.92
CA LEU A 71 -8.25 11.08 -11.90
C LEU A 71 -8.10 9.97 -10.84
N PRO A 72 -6.87 9.65 -10.43
CA PRO A 72 -6.61 8.70 -9.36
C PRO A 72 -6.94 9.30 -8.01
N LEU A 73 -7.03 10.62 -7.82
CA LEU A 73 -7.34 11.19 -6.50
C LEU A 73 -8.81 10.99 -6.13
N VAL A 74 -9.06 10.35 -4.99
CA VAL A 74 -10.40 10.13 -4.44
C VAL A 74 -10.68 11.11 -3.30
N ILE A 75 -9.74 11.28 -2.38
CA ILE A 75 -9.88 12.14 -1.20
C ILE A 75 -8.55 12.81 -0.88
N GLN A 76 -8.58 14.09 -0.51
CA GLN A 76 -7.46 14.79 0.14
C GLN A 76 -7.96 15.48 1.41
N GLN A 77 -7.28 15.26 2.53
CA GLN A 77 -7.57 15.94 3.79
C GLN A 77 -6.31 16.59 4.36
N GLN A 78 -6.23 17.92 4.26
CA GLN A 78 -5.05 18.67 4.72
C GLN A 78 -4.87 18.61 6.24
N GLY A 79 -5.95 18.74 7.03
CA GLY A 79 -5.87 18.77 8.49
C GLY A 79 -5.28 17.48 9.07
N PRO A 80 -5.88 16.32 8.81
CA PRO A 80 -5.31 15.03 9.18
C PRO A 80 -4.01 14.67 8.46
N GLY A 81 -3.71 15.28 7.31
CA GLY A 81 -2.45 15.09 6.59
C GLY A 81 -2.38 13.81 5.75
N TYR A 82 -3.44 13.49 5.01
CA TYR A 82 -3.46 12.33 4.11
C TYR A 82 -4.20 12.57 2.80
N CYS A 83 -3.93 11.69 1.84
CA CYS A 83 -4.77 11.52 0.66
C CYS A 83 -5.04 10.04 0.37
N ILE A 84 -6.15 9.79 -0.31
CA ILE A 84 -6.56 8.48 -0.81
C ILE A 84 -6.65 8.58 -2.31
N ILE A 85 -5.98 7.68 -2.99
CA ILE A 85 -6.06 7.53 -4.44
C ILE A 85 -6.65 6.17 -4.82
N ASP A 86 -7.25 6.07 -5.99
CA ASP A 86 -7.53 4.81 -6.68
C ASP A 86 -6.35 4.49 -7.61
N LYS A 87 -5.45 3.63 -7.15
CA LYS A 87 -4.24 3.26 -7.89
C LYS A 87 -4.60 2.41 -9.11
N PRO A 88 -4.21 2.79 -10.33
CA PRO A 88 -4.40 1.94 -11.50
C PRO A 88 -3.50 0.68 -11.45
N PRO A 89 -3.88 -0.42 -12.13
CA PRO A 89 -3.05 -1.61 -12.21
C PRO A 89 -1.82 -1.37 -13.09
N ILE A 90 -0.76 -2.15 -12.88
CA ILE A 90 0.51 -2.11 -13.63
C ILE A 90 1.36 -0.87 -13.29
N ILE A 91 1.15 -0.28 -12.10
CA ILE A 91 1.92 0.87 -11.62
C ILE A 91 2.46 0.56 -10.22
N PRO A 92 3.78 0.65 -9.98
CA PRO A 92 4.35 0.45 -8.66
C PRO A 92 4.02 1.61 -7.73
N VAL A 93 3.84 1.32 -6.44
CA VAL A 93 3.65 2.36 -5.41
C VAL A 93 4.96 3.08 -5.08
N HIS A 94 6.09 2.36 -5.13
CA HIS A 94 7.44 2.86 -4.80
C HIS A 94 8.40 2.80 -5.97
N ALA A 95 9.47 3.57 -5.83
CA ALA A 95 10.71 3.33 -6.53
C ALA A 95 11.11 1.86 -6.45
N THR A 96 11.43 1.30 -7.60
CA THR A 96 12.12 0.03 -7.74
C THR A 96 13.64 0.27 -7.72
N VAL A 97 14.42 -0.80 -7.54
CA VAL A 97 15.90 -0.71 -7.50
C VAL A 97 16.47 0.01 -8.72
N ASP A 98 15.80 -0.14 -9.87
CA ASP A 98 16.23 0.27 -11.20
C ASP A 98 15.39 1.42 -11.78
N ASN A 99 14.30 1.85 -11.11
CA ASN A 99 13.43 2.93 -11.58
C ASN A 99 12.77 3.66 -10.41
N ASP A 100 13.08 4.95 -10.22
CA ASP A 100 12.57 5.83 -9.17
C ASP A 100 11.55 6.84 -9.63
N VAL A 101 11.28 6.96 -10.93
CA VAL A 101 10.40 8.02 -11.45
C VAL A 101 9.04 7.49 -11.87
N GLU A 102 8.96 6.25 -12.37
CA GLU A 102 7.71 5.68 -12.87
C GLU A 102 6.95 4.93 -11.77
N ASN A 103 6.57 5.65 -10.72
CA ASN A 103 5.77 5.12 -9.61
C ASN A 103 4.81 6.18 -9.05
N VAL A 104 3.79 5.72 -8.31
CA VAL A 104 2.75 6.57 -7.71
C VAL A 104 3.33 7.72 -6.89
N ALA A 105 4.25 7.42 -5.97
CA ALA A 105 4.77 8.43 -5.05
C ALA A 105 5.50 9.54 -5.81
N SER A 106 6.34 9.20 -6.79
CA SER A 106 7.07 10.18 -7.59
C SER A 106 6.14 11.04 -8.45
N GLN A 107 5.12 10.47 -9.10
CA GLN A 107 4.21 11.26 -9.92
C GLN A 107 3.30 12.20 -9.10
N LEU A 108 2.78 11.73 -7.97
CA LEU A 108 2.00 12.60 -7.07
C LEU A 108 2.85 13.69 -6.45
N PHE A 109 4.11 13.39 -6.10
CA PHE A 109 5.03 14.40 -5.61
C PHE A 109 5.27 15.49 -6.65
N LEU A 110 5.54 15.12 -7.91
CA LEU A 110 5.68 16.08 -9.02
C LEU A 110 4.40 16.91 -9.24
N ALA A 111 3.22 16.29 -9.11
CA ALA A 111 1.95 16.99 -9.22
C ALA A 111 1.76 18.02 -8.09
N LEU A 112 2.11 17.67 -6.83
CA LEU A 112 2.08 18.60 -5.70
C LEU A 112 3.07 19.75 -5.87
N GLU A 113 4.27 19.47 -6.35
CA GLU A 113 5.27 20.51 -6.65
C GLU A 113 4.81 21.46 -7.74
N ALA A 114 4.15 20.94 -8.78
CA ALA A 114 3.61 21.75 -9.87
C ALA A 114 2.54 22.73 -9.38
N GLN A 115 1.72 22.33 -8.39
CA GLN A 115 0.71 23.19 -7.78
C GLN A 115 1.30 24.26 -6.85
N LYS A 116 2.39 23.94 -6.15
CA LYS A 116 3.08 24.89 -5.26
C LYS A 116 3.87 25.98 -6.00
N LYS A 117 4.15 25.82 -7.30
CA LYS A 117 4.87 26.86 -8.05
C LYS A 117 4.07 28.15 -8.00
N PRO A 118 4.60 29.22 -7.38
CA PRO A 118 3.88 30.47 -7.27
C PRO A 118 3.61 30.97 -8.69
N THR A 119 2.34 31.20 -9.01
CA THR A 119 1.95 32.03 -10.13
C THR A 119 2.73 33.33 -9.98
N VAL A 120 3.76 33.53 -10.81
CA VAL A 120 4.61 34.71 -10.78
C VAL A 120 3.73 35.87 -11.21
N THR A 121 3.05 36.50 -10.25
CA THR A 121 2.46 37.81 -10.45
C THR A 121 3.63 38.76 -10.59
N THR A 122 3.81 39.26 -11.81
CA THR A 122 4.79 40.28 -12.17
C THR A 122 4.50 41.58 -11.42
N THR A 123 4.87 41.67 -10.14
CA THR A 123 4.85 42.92 -9.39
C THR A 123 6.28 43.37 -9.11
N ASN A 124 6.71 44.28 -9.98
CA ASN A 124 7.71 45.34 -9.80
C ASN A 124 8.97 45.01 -8.97
N ALA A 125 10.07 44.90 -9.71
CA ALA A 125 11.44 45.02 -9.24
C ALA A 125 11.61 46.28 -8.37
N ASN A 126 11.85 46.10 -7.07
CA ASN A 126 12.69 46.98 -6.22
C ASN A 126 12.66 46.50 -4.76
N SER A 127 13.29 45.37 -4.43
CA SER A 127 13.91 45.21 -3.10
C SER A 127 14.96 44.09 -3.13
N ARG A 128 16.24 44.49 -3.05
CA ARG A 128 17.38 43.59 -2.87
C ARG A 128 17.53 43.25 -1.40
N LYS A 129 16.91 42.17 -0.93
CA LYS A 129 17.38 41.38 0.22
C LYS A 129 17.15 39.91 -0.08
N ALA A 130 18.22 39.22 -0.47
CA ALA A 130 18.23 37.78 -0.66
C ALA A 130 18.18 37.09 0.71
N ASN A 131 16.96 36.88 1.22
CA ASN A 131 16.71 35.83 2.20
C ASN A 131 16.60 34.52 1.41
N THR A 132 17.47 33.56 1.71
CA THR A 132 17.33 32.17 1.27
C THR A 132 16.02 31.62 1.83
N THR A 133 14.94 31.76 1.07
CA THR A 133 13.67 31.06 1.30
C THR A 133 13.93 29.58 1.10
N GLU A 134 13.99 28.83 2.19
CA GLU A 134 13.86 27.38 2.16
C GLU A 134 12.62 27.03 1.34
N VAL A 135 12.83 26.29 0.25
CA VAL A 135 11.74 25.80 -0.58
C VAL A 135 11.07 24.69 0.23
N ASP A 136 9.91 24.99 0.80
CA ASP A 136 9.09 24.03 1.55
C ASP A 136 8.63 22.89 0.63
N THR A 137 9.45 21.84 0.59
CA THR A 137 9.24 20.67 -0.26
C THR A 137 8.02 19.91 0.28
N PRO A 138 7.02 19.58 -0.56
CA PRO A 138 5.84 18.89 -0.06
C PRO A 138 6.19 17.55 0.58
N TYR A 139 5.69 17.28 1.78
CA TYR A 139 5.82 15.97 2.38
C TYR A 139 4.84 15.01 1.71
N LEU A 140 5.35 13.90 1.16
CA LEU A 140 4.54 12.81 0.66
C LEU A 140 5.21 11.49 0.98
N ALA A 141 4.52 10.62 1.72
CA ALA A 141 5.01 9.31 2.07
C ALA A 141 3.90 8.27 1.90
N SER A 142 4.24 7.15 1.29
CA SER A 142 3.42 5.95 1.33
C SER A 142 3.44 5.30 2.70
N VAL A 143 2.28 5.11 3.27
CA VAL A 143 2.14 4.41 4.55
C VAL A 143 1.83 2.92 4.37
N GLN A 144 1.50 2.50 3.15
CA GLN A 144 1.25 1.11 2.80
C GLN A 144 1.66 0.80 1.36
N ARG A 145 1.80 -0.48 1.06
CA ARG A 145 2.10 -1.00 -0.28
C ARG A 145 0.96 -1.89 -0.78
N ILE A 146 0.73 -1.84 -2.08
CA ILE A 146 -0.04 -2.84 -2.84
C ILE A 146 0.81 -3.22 -4.06
N ASP A 147 0.59 -4.43 -4.58
CA ASP A 147 1.42 -4.94 -5.68
C ASP A 147 1.23 -4.13 -6.98
N VAL A 148 2.21 -4.24 -7.87
CA VAL A 148 2.22 -3.52 -9.15
C VAL A 148 0.93 -3.77 -9.93
N ASN A 149 0.48 -5.03 -10.00
CA ASN A 149 -0.69 -5.44 -10.77
C ASN A 149 -2.01 -5.26 -10.00
N THR A 150 -1.97 -5.01 -8.69
CA THR A 150 -3.16 -4.74 -7.89
C THR A 150 -3.61 -3.30 -8.10
N SER A 151 -4.88 -3.09 -8.40
CA SER A 151 -5.52 -1.77 -8.41
C SER A 151 -6.38 -1.54 -7.18
N GLY A 152 -6.77 -0.30 -6.94
CA GLY A 152 -7.70 0.06 -5.87
C GLY A 152 -7.14 1.11 -4.92
N LEU A 153 -7.86 1.29 -3.81
CA LEU A 153 -7.62 2.38 -2.87
C LEU A 153 -6.25 2.27 -2.17
N LEU A 154 -5.49 3.36 -2.25
CA LEU A 154 -4.20 3.52 -1.61
C LEU A 154 -4.17 4.80 -0.77
N VAL A 155 -3.81 4.65 0.50
CA VAL A 155 -3.58 5.78 1.42
C VAL A 155 -2.13 6.24 1.35
N LEU A 156 -1.93 7.56 1.24
CA LEU A 156 -0.64 8.24 1.33
C LEU A 156 -0.72 9.30 2.43
N ALA A 157 0.38 9.49 3.15
CA ALA A 157 0.55 10.57 4.10
C ALA A 157 1.08 11.81 3.39
N THR A 158 0.41 12.94 3.60
CA THR A 158 0.87 14.27 3.19
C THR A 158 1.45 15.08 4.36
N SER A 159 1.51 14.47 5.56
CA SER A 159 2.23 15.00 6.72
C SER A 159 3.01 13.91 7.46
N PRO A 160 4.15 14.24 8.11
CA PRO A 160 4.90 13.29 8.91
C PRO A 160 4.12 12.80 10.14
N GLU A 161 3.24 13.62 10.71
CA GLU A 161 2.39 13.27 11.84
C GLU A 161 1.43 12.14 11.45
N PHE A 162 0.78 12.24 10.30
CA PHE A 162 -0.10 11.18 9.80
C PHE A 162 0.67 9.91 9.47
N ALA A 163 1.86 10.04 8.87
CA ALA A 163 2.70 8.89 8.57
C ALA A 163 3.07 8.10 9.84
N ALA A 164 3.43 8.81 10.91
CA ALA A 164 3.71 8.22 12.21
C ALA A 164 2.46 7.56 12.81
N TYR A 165 1.32 8.25 12.78
CA TYR A 165 0.04 7.73 13.26
C TYR A 165 -0.37 6.45 12.52
N PHE A 166 -0.37 6.46 11.19
CA PHE A 166 -0.76 5.29 10.39
C PHE A 166 0.20 4.11 10.61
N SER A 167 1.50 4.39 10.78
CA SER A 167 2.48 3.36 11.15
C SER A 167 2.17 2.71 12.49
N GLN A 168 1.69 3.47 13.48
CA GLN A 168 1.25 2.92 14.77
C GLN A 168 0.00 2.05 14.61
N LEU A 169 -0.97 2.46 13.78
CA LEU A 169 -2.15 1.65 13.49
C LEU A 169 -1.78 0.30 12.84
N LEU A 170 -0.85 0.29 11.89
CA LEU A 170 -0.37 -0.96 11.26
C LEU A 170 0.34 -1.87 12.26
N ARG A 171 1.17 -1.30 13.15
CA ARG A 171 1.85 -2.06 14.22
C ARG A 171 0.85 -2.63 15.21
N HIS A 172 -0.14 -1.85 15.62
CA HIS A 172 -1.18 -2.30 16.55
C HIS A 172 -1.99 -3.43 15.93
N LYS A 173 -2.44 -3.28 14.67
CA LYS A 173 -3.14 -4.36 13.95
C LYS A 173 -2.32 -5.65 13.92
N THR A 174 -1.02 -5.55 13.64
CA THR A 174 -0.11 -6.71 13.62
C THR A 174 0.00 -7.35 15.01
N ALA A 175 0.18 -6.55 16.06
CA ALA A 175 0.28 -7.05 17.44
C ALA A 175 -1.03 -7.71 17.91
N THR A 176 -2.19 -7.13 17.58
CA THR A 176 -3.50 -7.69 17.93
C THR A 176 -3.74 -9.03 17.26
N ILE A 177 -3.36 -9.19 15.98
CA ILE A 177 -3.45 -10.47 15.27
C ILE A 177 -2.57 -11.53 15.94
N LEU A 178 -1.33 -11.18 16.31
CA LEU A 178 -0.41 -12.10 17.00
C LEU A 178 -0.87 -12.46 18.43
N ASN A 179 -1.55 -11.56 19.12
CA ASN A 179 -2.03 -11.79 20.48
C ASN A 179 -3.37 -12.55 20.53
N HIS A 180 -4.22 -12.40 19.52
CA HIS A 180 -5.49 -13.14 19.44
C HIS A 180 -5.30 -14.66 19.33
N SER A 181 -4.12 -15.13 18.91
CA SER A 181 -3.71 -16.54 19.00
C SER A 181 -3.76 -17.09 20.43
N ASN A 182 -3.72 -16.23 21.46
CA ASN A 182 -3.62 -16.61 22.88
C ASN A 182 -4.89 -16.33 23.72
N GLY A 183 -6.05 -16.14 23.08
CA GLY A 183 -7.35 -16.44 23.72
C GLY A 183 -7.83 -15.55 24.87
N ASN A 184 -7.45 -14.27 24.95
CA ASN A 184 -8.06 -13.37 25.94
C ASN A 184 -8.10 -11.91 25.48
N SER A 185 -9.23 -11.46 24.93
CA SER A 185 -9.41 -10.06 24.48
C SER A 185 -10.54 -9.37 25.24
N ASN A 186 -10.17 -8.41 26.09
CA ASN A 186 -11.12 -7.48 26.69
C ASN A 186 -11.46 -6.36 25.67
N ASN A 187 -12.76 -6.10 25.53
CA ASN A 187 -13.40 -5.26 24.50
C ASN A 187 -13.13 -3.74 24.64
N ALA A 188 -11.94 -3.27 24.26
CA ALA A 188 -11.76 -1.87 23.90
C ALA A 188 -11.71 -1.74 22.37
N THR A 189 -12.63 -0.98 21.79
CA THR A 189 -12.67 -0.64 20.36
C THR A 189 -11.53 0.31 20.00
N SER A 190 -10.31 -0.23 19.96
CA SER A 190 -9.16 0.49 19.43
C SER A 190 -9.38 0.82 17.95
N PRO A 191 -8.90 1.97 17.45
CA PRO A 191 -8.99 2.32 16.04
C PRO A 191 -8.33 1.23 15.19
N THR A 192 -9.09 0.66 14.25
CA THR A 192 -8.65 -0.41 13.34
C THR A 192 -8.51 0.10 11.92
N ILE A 193 -7.52 -0.45 11.18
CA ILE A 193 -7.46 -0.30 9.72
C ILE A 193 -8.10 -1.53 9.11
N GLU A 194 -9.20 -1.33 8.39
CA GLU A 194 -9.86 -2.36 7.61
C GLU A 194 -9.48 -2.24 6.14
N LYS A 195 -9.22 -3.38 5.49
CA LYS A 195 -8.87 -3.46 4.07
C LYS A 195 -9.73 -4.53 3.44
N GLY A 196 -10.60 -4.14 2.52
CA GLY A 196 -11.41 -5.05 1.72
C GLY A 196 -10.80 -5.26 0.35
N TYR A 197 -10.77 -6.50 -0.13
CA TYR A 197 -10.32 -6.85 -1.47
C TYR A 197 -11.42 -7.58 -2.22
N LYS A 198 -11.57 -7.28 -3.51
CA LYS A 198 -12.36 -8.10 -4.43
C LYS A 198 -11.39 -8.85 -5.33
N CYS A 199 -11.50 -10.17 -5.36
CA CYS A 199 -10.66 -11.02 -6.19
C CYS A 199 -11.53 -11.96 -7.03
N LEU A 200 -11.03 -12.32 -8.22
CA LEU A 200 -11.56 -13.42 -9.00
C LEU A 200 -10.69 -14.64 -8.72
N VAL A 201 -11.31 -15.74 -8.28
CA VAL A 201 -10.62 -17.00 -7.97
C VAL A 201 -10.92 -17.99 -9.09
N CYS A 202 -9.86 -18.57 -9.67
CA CYS A 202 -10.00 -19.67 -10.62
C CYS A 202 -10.05 -20.99 -9.84
N ILE A 203 -11.09 -21.79 -10.09
CA ILE A 203 -11.24 -23.12 -9.50
C ILE A 203 -10.88 -24.13 -10.58
N GLN A 204 -9.87 -24.93 -10.32
CA GLN A 204 -9.45 -26.03 -11.19
C GLN A 204 -9.88 -27.37 -10.57
N PRO A 205 -10.20 -28.37 -11.40
CA PRO A 205 -10.47 -29.71 -10.89
C PRO A 205 -9.20 -30.27 -10.27
N ASP A 206 -9.37 -30.98 -9.17
CA ASP A 206 -8.28 -31.67 -8.50
C ASP A 206 -8.16 -33.08 -9.06
N GLU A 207 -7.04 -33.36 -9.75
CA GLU A 207 -6.79 -34.65 -10.38
C GLU A 207 -6.62 -35.78 -9.35
N ASP A 208 -6.14 -35.44 -8.14
CA ASP A 208 -5.84 -36.42 -7.10
C ASP A 208 -7.11 -36.84 -6.35
N THR A 209 -8.00 -35.90 -6.08
CA THR A 209 -9.29 -36.19 -5.41
C THR A 209 -10.41 -36.54 -6.38
N GLY A 210 -10.26 -36.19 -7.66
CA GLY A 210 -11.32 -36.30 -8.66
C GLY A 210 -12.49 -35.33 -8.41
N GLU A 211 -12.31 -34.31 -7.55
CA GLU A 211 -13.34 -33.30 -7.27
C GLU A 211 -13.64 -32.49 -8.54
N SER A 212 -14.91 -32.49 -8.95
CA SER A 212 -15.32 -31.69 -10.10
C SER A 212 -15.28 -30.18 -9.77
N VAL A 213 -15.04 -29.34 -10.77
CA VAL A 213 -15.07 -27.86 -10.61
C VAL A 213 -16.39 -27.39 -9.99
N ILE A 214 -17.50 -28.05 -10.31
CA ILE A 214 -18.83 -27.73 -9.79
C ILE A 214 -18.94 -28.05 -8.30
N ASP A 215 -18.37 -29.17 -7.86
CA ASP A 215 -18.42 -29.57 -6.47
C ASP A 215 -17.47 -28.74 -5.61
N ALA A 216 -16.27 -28.45 -6.13
CA ALA A 216 -15.34 -27.49 -5.54
C ALA A 216 -15.99 -26.10 -5.41
N TRP A 217 -16.69 -25.63 -6.45
CA TRP A 217 -17.45 -24.37 -6.39
C TRP A 217 -18.57 -24.41 -5.36
N LYS A 218 -19.40 -25.46 -5.33
CA LYS A 218 -20.46 -25.60 -4.31
C LYS A 218 -19.88 -25.61 -2.91
N ARG A 219 -18.78 -26.33 -2.69
CA ARG A 219 -18.05 -26.38 -1.42
C ARG A 219 -17.58 -24.98 -1.03
N LEU A 220 -16.91 -24.25 -1.92
CA LEU A 220 -16.46 -22.88 -1.68
C LEU A 220 -17.60 -21.88 -1.50
N SER A 221 -18.70 -22.00 -2.26
CA SER A 221 -19.89 -21.17 -2.09
C SER A 221 -20.64 -21.47 -0.80
N SER A 222 -20.59 -22.71 -0.30
CA SER A 222 -21.13 -23.05 1.03
C SER A 222 -20.30 -22.47 2.18
N LEU A 223 -19.07 -22.02 1.91
CA LEU A 223 -18.23 -21.29 2.85
C LEU A 223 -18.58 -19.79 2.88
N GLN A 224 -19.33 -19.26 1.90
CA GLN A 224 -19.71 -17.85 1.83
C GLN A 224 -20.96 -17.52 2.66
N ARG A 225 -20.82 -16.48 3.50
CA ARG A 225 -21.84 -15.75 4.28
C ARG A 225 -22.78 -16.57 5.17
N PRO A 226 -22.70 -16.40 6.50
CA PRO A 226 -23.91 -16.41 7.31
C PRO A 226 -24.90 -15.41 6.69
N LYS A 227 -26.13 -15.84 6.38
CA LYS A 227 -27.18 -14.89 5.95
C LYS A 227 -27.24 -13.76 6.97
N PRO A 228 -27.35 -12.49 6.56
CA PRO A 228 -27.58 -11.40 7.50
C PRO A 228 -28.78 -11.80 8.35
N GLN A 229 -28.59 -11.93 9.66
CA GLN A 229 -29.65 -12.30 10.58
C GLN A 229 -30.77 -11.29 10.40
N THR A 230 -31.85 -11.71 9.74
CA THR A 230 -33.09 -10.96 9.74
C THR A 230 -33.52 -10.80 11.18
N LEU A 231 -33.78 -9.56 11.58
CA LEU A 231 -34.06 -9.09 12.95
C LEU A 231 -35.28 -9.77 13.64
N GLY A 232 -35.86 -10.82 13.05
CA GLY A 232 -37.04 -11.52 13.52
C GLY A 232 -36.81 -12.90 14.16
N ASP A 233 -35.62 -13.52 14.03
CA ASP A 233 -35.37 -14.87 14.57
C ASP A 233 -34.46 -14.82 15.81
N MET A 234 -35.00 -14.32 16.92
CA MET A 234 -34.38 -14.44 18.26
C MET A 234 -34.73 -15.78 18.94
N THR A 235 -34.60 -16.91 18.23
CA THR A 235 -34.68 -18.24 18.86
C THR A 235 -33.35 -18.97 18.77
N ASN A 236 -32.54 -18.81 19.83
CA ASN A 236 -31.53 -19.74 20.34
C ASN A 236 -30.78 -20.65 19.35
N SER A 237 -30.14 -20.09 18.30
CA SER A 237 -29.04 -20.79 17.62
C SER A 237 -27.74 -19.99 17.82
N ASN A 238 -27.00 -20.39 18.86
CA ASN A 238 -25.79 -19.72 19.34
C ASN A 238 -24.55 -20.13 18.53
N THR A 239 -24.71 -20.40 17.23
CA THR A 239 -23.63 -20.89 16.36
C THR A 239 -23.53 -20.04 15.11
N ASN A 240 -23.33 -18.74 15.29
CA ASN A 240 -22.65 -17.93 14.26
C ASN A 240 -21.16 -18.31 14.27
N THR A 241 -20.85 -19.55 13.91
CA THR A 241 -19.48 -19.95 13.60
C THR A 241 -19.20 -19.37 12.22
N THR A 242 -18.65 -18.16 12.17
CA THR A 242 -17.92 -17.70 10.99
C THR A 242 -16.96 -18.82 10.62
N LYS A 243 -17.11 -19.36 9.40
CA LYS A 243 -16.35 -20.54 8.97
C LYS A 243 -14.95 -20.07 8.60
N ILE A 244 -14.13 -19.87 9.63
CA ILE A 244 -12.71 -19.56 9.50
C ILE A 244 -12.06 -20.80 8.89
N ILE A 245 -11.52 -20.64 7.68
CA ILE A 245 -10.73 -21.66 7.01
C ILE A 245 -9.29 -21.46 7.45
N ARG A 246 -8.81 -22.43 8.22
CA ARG A 246 -7.40 -22.54 8.60
C ARG A 246 -6.63 -23.16 7.46
N HIS A 247 -5.54 -22.53 7.07
CA HIS A 247 -4.58 -23.03 6.08
C HIS A 247 -3.19 -22.50 6.46
N PHE A 248 -2.14 -23.04 5.85
CA PHE A 248 -0.76 -22.72 6.18
C PHE A 248 -0.02 -22.27 4.94
N LEU A 249 0.70 -21.16 5.07
CA LEU A 249 1.55 -20.58 4.02
C LEU A 249 3.00 -20.95 4.30
N GLN A 250 3.68 -21.56 3.33
CA GLN A 250 5.11 -21.82 3.48
C GLN A 250 5.89 -20.50 3.46
N ALA A 251 6.74 -20.28 4.46
CA ALA A 251 7.68 -19.18 4.62
C ALA A 251 8.81 -19.27 3.59
N SER A 252 8.48 -19.04 2.33
CA SER A 252 9.44 -18.95 1.23
C SER A 252 9.67 -17.49 0.87
N ASP A 253 10.88 -17.14 0.44
CA ASP A 253 11.17 -15.83 -0.18
C ASP A 253 10.76 -15.79 -1.65
N ARG A 254 10.61 -16.96 -2.29
CA ARG A 254 10.27 -17.12 -3.71
C ARG A 254 8.77 -17.33 -3.93
N ALA A 255 8.33 -17.06 -5.15
CA ALA A 255 6.99 -17.33 -5.64
C ALA A 255 7.04 -18.50 -6.66
N PRO A 256 5.95 -19.26 -6.87
CA PRO A 256 4.64 -19.14 -6.20
C PRO A 256 4.70 -19.53 -4.73
N LYS A 257 3.81 -18.95 -3.93
CA LYS A 257 3.65 -19.32 -2.52
C LYS A 257 2.88 -20.63 -2.41
N LEU A 258 3.36 -21.55 -1.58
CA LEU A 258 2.68 -22.80 -1.31
C LEU A 258 1.72 -22.62 -0.13
N PHE A 259 0.47 -23.01 -0.35
CA PHE A 259 -0.55 -23.09 0.68
C PHE A 259 -1.00 -24.54 0.85
N VAL A 260 -1.16 -24.97 2.09
CA VAL A 260 -1.64 -26.31 2.46
C VAL A 260 -2.70 -26.21 3.53
N ASP A 261 -3.63 -27.16 3.57
CA ASP A 261 -4.66 -27.20 4.63
C ASP A 261 -4.07 -27.67 5.96
N GLU A 262 -3.07 -28.56 5.92
CA GLU A 262 -2.37 -29.11 7.08
C GLU A 262 -0.85 -29.08 6.84
N ILE A 263 -0.07 -28.81 7.89
CA ILE A 263 1.40 -28.81 7.82
C ILE A 263 1.88 -30.25 7.53
N PRO A 264 2.71 -30.48 6.49
CA PRO A 264 3.25 -31.81 6.22
C PRO A 264 4.08 -32.34 7.40
N GLU A 265 3.86 -33.59 7.82
CA GLU A 265 4.52 -34.20 8.99
C GLU A 265 6.06 -34.19 8.93
N VAL A 266 6.62 -34.07 7.73
CA VAL A 266 8.07 -34.14 7.47
C VAL A 266 8.75 -32.77 7.60
N ASP A 267 7.99 -31.69 7.68
CA ASP A 267 8.51 -30.33 7.71
C ASP A 267 8.55 -29.76 9.13
N ASP A 268 9.46 -28.80 9.33
CA ASP A 268 9.57 -28.03 10.56
C ASP A 268 8.44 -26.98 10.62
N ASP A 269 7.62 -27.00 11.67
CA ASP A 269 6.52 -26.06 11.92
C ASP A 269 6.94 -24.59 11.78
N SER A 270 8.21 -24.27 12.08
CA SER A 270 8.74 -22.91 11.96
C SER A 270 8.79 -22.37 10.52
N LYS A 271 8.68 -23.24 9.52
CA LYS A 271 8.60 -22.86 8.09
C LYS A 271 7.20 -22.47 7.65
N TRP A 272 6.18 -22.57 8.49
CA TRP A 272 4.79 -22.38 8.09
C TRP A 272 4.15 -21.24 8.86
N TYR A 273 3.51 -20.32 8.13
CA TYR A 273 2.69 -19.27 8.70
C TYR A 273 1.23 -19.69 8.66
N GLU A 274 0.62 -19.82 9.84
CA GLU A 274 -0.81 -20.02 9.94
C GLU A 274 -1.57 -18.83 9.33
N CYS A 275 -2.49 -19.13 8.44
CA CYS A 275 -3.34 -18.18 7.75
C CYS A 275 -4.80 -18.52 8.07
N LEU A 276 -5.52 -17.51 8.57
CA LEU A 276 -6.95 -17.62 8.85
C LEU A 276 -7.69 -16.86 7.76
N MET A 277 -8.41 -17.58 6.91
CA MET A 277 -9.29 -16.98 5.92
C MET A 277 -10.71 -16.99 6.45
N GLU A 278 -11.25 -15.81 6.72
CA GLU A 278 -12.67 -15.63 6.97
C GLU A 278 -13.37 -15.28 5.65
N ILE A 279 -14.34 -16.11 5.26
CA ILE A 279 -15.16 -15.84 4.09
C ILE A 279 -16.43 -15.12 4.53
N THR A 280 -16.50 -13.81 4.25
CA THR A 280 -17.61 -12.90 4.60
C THR A 280 -18.49 -12.51 3.41
#